data_AF-A0A0H2UVJ3-F1
#
_entry.id   AF-A0A0H2UVJ3-F1
#
_cell.length_a   1.000
_cell.length_b   1.000
_cell.length_c   1.000
_cell.angle_alpha   90.00
_cell.angle_beta   90.00
_cell.angle_gamma   90.00
#
_symmetry.space_group_name_H-M   'P 1'
#
loop_
_entity.id
_entity.type
_entity.pdbx_description
1 polymer ?
#
loop_
_entity_poly.entity_id
_entity_poly.type
_entity_poly.pdbx_seq_one_letter_code
_entity_poly.pdbx_strand_id
1 'polypeptide(L)'
;MLEKIQVVFQSYDQEVLFVELKTDIEERLKRNRTENRLKHKPLKRNIEWSEQDIQSTMAYAVFNPEEPPKTLTHYQKINNTHLTAAETAQLIIQKMTHIKEN
;
A
#
# COMPACT_ATOMS: atom_id res chain seq x y z
N MET A 1 -8.35 0.12 -14.96
CA MET A 1 -8.03 -1.22 -14.43
C MET A 1 -8.65 -1.45 -13.06
N LEU A 2 -8.42 -0.56 -12.08
CA LEU A 2 -9.04 -0.64 -10.75
C LEU A 2 -10.58 -0.56 -10.78
N GLU A 3 -11.14 0.25 -11.66
CA GLU A 3 -12.60 0.30 -11.90
C GLU A 3 -13.19 -1.07 -12.27
N LYS A 4 -12.49 -1.89 -13.06
CA LYS A 4 -12.96 -3.23 -13.42
C LYS A 4 -13.04 -4.14 -12.20
N ILE A 5 -12.09 -4.01 -11.27
CA ILE A 5 -12.12 -4.74 -10.00
C ILE A 5 -13.35 -4.29 -9.20
N GLN A 6 -13.56 -2.98 -9.06
CA GLN A 6 -14.71 -2.43 -8.35
C GLN A 6 -16.03 -2.95 -8.94
N VAL A 7 -16.20 -2.92 -10.26
CA VAL A 7 -17.41 -3.41 -10.96
C VAL A 7 -17.67 -4.88 -10.66
N VAL A 8 -16.63 -5.71 -10.59
CA VAL A 8 -16.79 -7.14 -10.23
C VAL A 8 -17.38 -7.27 -8.83
N PHE A 9 -16.84 -6.59 -7.82
CA PHE A 9 -17.35 -6.68 -6.45
C PHE A 9 -18.74 -6.05 -6.31
N GLN A 10 -19.00 -4.94 -6.99
CA GLN A 10 -20.31 -4.30 -7.03
C GLN A 10 -21.38 -5.22 -7.64
N SER A 11 -21.03 -6.08 -8.59
CA SER A 11 -21.96 -7.09 -9.13
C SER A 11 -22.39 -8.17 -8.12
N TYR A 12 -21.71 -8.25 -6.97
CA TYR A 12 -22.06 -9.10 -5.82
C TYR A 12 -22.54 -8.28 -4.62
N ASP A 13 -23.00 -7.04 -4.84
CA ASP A 13 -23.43 -6.11 -3.79
C ASP A 13 -22.36 -5.88 -2.70
N GLN A 14 -21.08 -5.93 -3.09
CA GLN A 14 -19.94 -5.67 -2.20
C GLN A 14 -19.30 -4.33 -2.51
N GLU A 15 -19.08 -3.54 -1.47
CA GLU A 15 -18.29 -2.32 -1.54
C GLU A 15 -16.78 -2.60 -1.46
N VAL A 16 -15.99 -1.79 -2.15
CA VAL A 16 -14.53 -1.92 -2.21
C VAL A 16 -13.88 -0.62 -1.78
N LEU A 17 -13.02 -0.70 -0.76
CA LEU A 17 -12.11 0.37 -0.39
C LEU A 17 -10.74 0.15 -1.04
N PHE A 18 -10.32 1.06 -1.90
CA PHE A 18 -8.97 1.09 -2.44
C PHE A 18 -8.05 1.88 -1.50
N VAL A 19 -7.02 1.22 -0.98
CA VAL A 19 -6.04 1.84 -0.08
C VAL A 19 -4.71 2.02 -0.79
N GLU A 20 -4.27 3.26 -0.91
CA GLU A 20 -2.93 3.61 -1.40
C GLU A 20 -1.99 3.89 -0.23
N LEU A 21 -0.94 3.10 -0.09
CA LEU A 21 0.10 3.32 0.93
C LEU A 21 1.27 4.09 0.33
N LYS A 22 1.67 5.18 0.99
CA LYS A 22 2.86 5.97 0.67
C LYS A 22 3.85 5.86 1.82
N THR A 23 5.10 5.50 1.51
CA THR A 23 6.20 5.44 2.48
C THR A 23 7.44 6.08 1.86
N ASP A 24 8.20 6.81 2.68
CA ASP A 24 9.48 7.39 2.25
C ASP A 24 10.56 6.32 2.04
N ILE A 25 11.52 6.64 1.17
CA ILE A 25 12.56 5.69 0.73
C ILE A 25 13.42 5.20 1.90
N GLU A 26 13.79 6.09 2.82
CA GLU A 26 14.63 5.76 3.97
C GLU A 26 13.96 4.70 4.86
N GLU A 27 12.67 4.90 5.14
CA GLU A 27 11.89 3.96 5.93
C GLU A 27 11.67 2.64 5.17
N ARG A 28 11.49 2.67 3.84
CA ARG A 28 11.43 1.45 3.01
C ARG A 28 12.73 0.64 3.12
N LEU A 29 13.89 1.28 3.04
CA LEU A 29 15.20 0.63 3.17
C LEU A 29 15.38 0.03 4.57
N LYS A 30 15.06 0.79 5.62
CA LYS A 30 15.08 0.32 7.00
C LYS A 30 14.21 -0.92 7.20
N ARG A 31 12.96 -0.89 6.72
CA ARG A 31 12.02 -2.02 6.83
C ARG A 31 12.47 -3.25 6.02
N ASN A 32 13.17 -3.02 4.91
CA ASN A 32 13.67 -4.10 4.05
C ASN A 32 14.70 -5.00 4.75
N ARG A 33 15.40 -4.47 5.77
CA ARG A 33 16.38 -5.20 6.59
C ARG A 33 15.81 -5.89 7.83
N THR A 34 14.52 -5.74 8.13
CA THR A 34 13.93 -6.33 9.34
C THR A 34 14.03 -7.86 9.33
N GLU A 35 14.25 -8.47 10.50
CA GLU A 35 14.37 -9.93 10.63
C GLU A 35 13.17 -10.68 10.02
N ASN A 36 11.96 -10.17 10.28
CA ASN A 36 10.74 -10.71 9.72
C ASN A 36 10.78 -10.75 8.18
N ARG A 37 11.34 -9.71 7.55
CA ARG A 37 11.47 -9.60 6.09
C ARG A 37 12.51 -10.57 5.54
N LEU A 38 13.68 -10.67 6.18
CA LEU A 38 14.76 -11.56 5.76
C LEU A 38 14.40 -13.04 5.92
N LYS A 39 13.60 -13.35 6.95
CA LYS A 39 13.10 -14.70 7.20
C LYS A 39 12.12 -15.16 6.12
N HIS A 40 11.11 -14.34 5.81
CA HIS A 40 9.97 -14.74 4.98
C HIS A 40 10.09 -14.36 3.49
N LYS A 41 11.04 -13.50 3.09
CA LYS A 41 11.34 -13.23 1.67
C LYS A 41 12.80 -13.57 1.33
N PRO A 42 13.07 -14.74 0.70
CA PRO A 42 14.42 -15.17 0.36
C PRO A 42 15.24 -14.14 -0.43
N LEU A 43 14.63 -13.48 -1.42
CA LEU A 43 15.28 -12.44 -2.23
C LEU A 43 15.73 -11.20 -1.44
N LYS A 44 15.21 -11.00 -0.22
CA LYS A 44 15.61 -9.87 0.63
C LYS A 44 16.84 -10.19 1.48
N ARG A 45 17.32 -11.44 1.51
CA ARG A 45 18.55 -11.85 2.19
C ARG A 45 19.82 -11.32 1.52
N ASN A 46 19.78 -11.11 0.20
CA ASN A 46 20.80 -10.32 -0.48
C ASN A 46 20.46 -8.83 -0.31
N ILE A 47 20.97 -8.24 0.77
CA ILE A 47 20.65 -6.87 1.17
C ILE A 47 21.06 -5.89 0.07
N GLU A 48 22.31 -5.97 -0.41
CA GLU A 48 22.87 -5.08 -1.43
C GLU A 48 22.00 -5.06 -2.69
N TRP A 49 21.73 -6.24 -3.27
CA TRP A 49 20.86 -6.34 -4.44
C TRP A 49 19.46 -5.80 -4.16
N SER A 50 18.88 -6.15 -3.00
CA SER A 50 17.50 -5.79 -2.68
C SER A 50 17.28 -4.31 -2.39
N GLU A 51 18.31 -3.59 -1.95
CA GLU A 51 18.31 -2.14 -1.76
C GLU A 51 18.56 -1.41 -3.06
N GLN A 52 19.49 -1.92 -3.88
CA GLN A 52 19.71 -1.42 -5.23
C GLN A 52 18.42 -1.52 -6.06
N ASP A 53 17.68 -2.62 -5.94
CA ASP A 53 16.35 -2.82 -6.55
C ASP A 53 15.33 -1.75 -6.10
N ILE A 54 15.30 -1.40 -4.81
CA ILE A 54 14.42 -0.35 -4.30
C ILE A 54 14.79 1.00 -4.91
N GLN A 55 16.08 1.35 -4.91
CA GLN A 55 16.58 2.62 -5.44
C GLN A 55 16.37 2.73 -6.95
N SER A 56 16.73 1.68 -7.71
CA SER A 56 16.58 1.65 -9.16
C SER A 56 15.13 1.77 -9.57
N THR A 57 14.23 1.05 -8.89
CA THR A 57 12.81 1.10 -9.23
C THR A 57 12.19 2.46 -8.91
N MET A 58 12.65 3.14 -7.85
CA MET A 58 12.20 4.50 -7.55
C MET A 58 12.62 5.55 -8.58
N ALA A 59 13.65 5.28 -9.38
CA ALA A 59 14.09 6.21 -10.43
C ALA A 59 13.13 6.24 -11.64
N TYR A 60 12.35 5.19 -11.88
CA TYR A 60 11.50 5.10 -13.08
C TYR A 60 10.03 4.75 -12.80
N ALA A 61 9.70 4.18 -11.64
CA ALA A 61 8.33 3.77 -11.33
C ALA A 61 7.58 4.81 -10.52
N VAL A 62 6.37 5.15 -10.96
CA VAL A 62 5.40 5.94 -10.19
C VAL A 62 4.56 4.97 -9.34
N PHE A 63 4.85 4.91 -8.05
CA PHE A 63 4.11 4.05 -7.10
C PHE A 63 2.87 4.72 -6.49
N ASN A 64 2.94 6.05 -6.34
CA ASN A 64 1.93 6.86 -5.71
C ASN A 64 1.66 8.05 -6.63
N PRO A 65 0.60 8.04 -7.45
CA PRO A 65 0.27 9.17 -8.30
C PRO A 65 -0.01 10.43 -7.46
N GLU A 66 0.16 11.60 -8.07
CA GLU A 66 -0.14 12.88 -7.42
C GLU A 66 -1.65 13.03 -7.16
N GLU A 67 -2.46 12.75 -8.17
CA GLU A 67 -3.92 12.76 -8.06
C GLU A 67 -4.48 11.36 -7.79
N PRO A 68 -5.48 11.25 -6.90
CA PRO A 68 -6.20 10.01 -6.70
C PRO A 68 -7.04 9.65 -7.93
N PRO A 69 -7.29 8.36 -8.19
CA PRO A 69 -8.19 7.95 -9.26
C PRO A 69 -9.62 8.47 -9.01
N LYS A 70 -10.13 9.31 -9.90
CA LYS A 70 -11.44 10.00 -9.74
C LYS A 70 -12.65 9.08 -9.89
N THR A 71 -12.44 7.88 -10.41
CA THR A 71 -13.49 6.91 -10.77
C THR A 71 -13.76 5.87 -9.68
N LEU A 72 -12.99 5.86 -8.60
CA LEU A 72 -13.14 4.90 -7.51
C LEU A 72 -14.10 5.44 -6.46
N THR A 73 -15.09 4.62 -6.07
CA THR A 73 -16.14 5.00 -5.12
C THR A 73 -15.56 5.27 -3.72
N HIS A 74 -14.72 4.37 -3.23
CA HIS A 74 -14.02 4.57 -1.96
C HIS A 74 -12.52 4.43 -2.16
N TYR A 75 -11.81 5.50 -1.83
CA TYR A 75 -10.36 5.56 -1.93
C TYR A 75 -9.79 6.25 -0.69
N GLN A 76 -8.67 5.71 -0.19
CA GLN A 76 -7.94 6.29 0.94
C GLN A 76 -6.44 6.22 0.68
N LYS A 77 -5.79 7.38 0.71
CA LYS A 77 -4.34 7.46 0.72
C LYS A 77 -3.83 7.57 2.15
N ILE A 78 -2.89 6.71 2.52
CA ILE A 78 -2.28 6.69 3.86
C ILE A 78 -0.78 6.86 3.72
N ASN A 79 -0.23 7.90 4.33
CA ASN A 79 1.21 7.99 4.56
C ASN A 79 1.55 7.14 5.78
N ASN A 80 2.26 6.03 5.57
CA ASN A 80 2.65 5.11 6.63
C ASN A 80 4.17 5.12 6.90
N THR A 81 4.88 6.21 6.56
CA THR A 81 6.31 6.38 6.92
C THR A 81 6.50 6.20 8.43
N HIS A 82 5.67 6.84 9.25
CA HIS A 82 5.82 6.79 10.71
C HIS A 82 4.76 5.93 11.40
N LEU A 83 3.97 5.17 10.63
CA LEU A 83 2.95 4.28 11.17
C LEU A 83 3.44 2.85 11.17
N THR A 84 3.15 2.16 12.26
CA THR A 84 3.26 0.70 12.36
C THR A 84 2.22 0.02 11.47
N ALA A 85 2.40 -1.28 11.24
CA ALA A 85 1.40 -2.09 10.54
C ALA A 85 0.04 -2.08 11.26
N ALA A 86 0.04 -2.08 12.60
CA ALA A 86 -1.17 -2.07 13.40
C ALA A 86 -1.92 -0.73 13.30
N GLU A 87 -1.23 0.40 13.42
CA GLU A 87 -1.83 1.74 13.27
C GLU A 87 -2.37 1.94 11.85
N THR A 88 -1.62 1.52 10.83
CA THR A 88 -2.07 1.58 9.43
C THR A 88 -3.34 0.75 9.24
N ALA A 89 -3.40 -0.46 9.81
CA ALA A 89 -4.58 -1.32 9.73
C ALA A 89 -5.80 -0.71 10.46
N GLN A 90 -5.59 -0.06 11.61
CA GLN A 90 -6.66 0.63 12.33
C GLN A 90 -7.28 1.76 11.50
N LEU A 91 -6.47 2.57 10.81
CA LEU A 91 -6.97 3.62 9.91
C LEU A 91 -7.83 3.06 8.77
N ILE A 92 -7.44 1.90 8.22
CA ILE A 92 -8.21 1.22 7.18
C ILE A 92 -9.53 0.71 7.75
N ILE A 93 -9.50 0.04 8.91
CA ILE A 93 -10.71 -0.47 9.58
C ILE A 93 -11.67 0.66 9.90
N GLN A 94 -11.19 1.77 10.47
CA GLN A 94 -12.01 2.95 10.76
C GLN A 94 -12.72 3.46 9.49
N LYS A 95 -11.98 3.58 8.37
CA LYS A 95 -12.59 4.00 7.10
C LYS A 95 -13.63 3.01 6.60
N MET A 96 -13.38 1.70 6.72
CA MET A 96 -14.34 0.66 6.34
C MET A 96 -15.60 0.69 7.21
N THR A 97 -15.49 0.93 8.52
CA THR A 97 -16.65 1.07 9.41
C THR A 97 -17.50 2.26 8.99
N HIS A 98 -16.88 3.42 8.75
CA HIS A 98 -17.61 4.61 8.28
C HIS A 98 -18.30 4.41 6.94
N ILE A 99 -17.76 3.57 6.05
CA ILE A 99 -18.42 3.25 4.77
C ILE A 99 -19.68 2.41 5.02
N LYS A 100 -19.61 1.41 5.92
CA LYS A 100 -20.75 0.52 6.23
C LYS A 100 -21.90 1.20 6.99
N GLU A 101 -21.61 2.28 7.71
CA GLU A 101 -22.60 3.01 8.52
C GLU A 101 -23.35 4.09 7.73
N ASN A 102 -22.90 4.43 6.52
CA ASN A 102 -23.55 5.36 5.59
C ASN A 102 -24.29 4.61 4.49
#